data_AF-A0A1H7WUV4-F1
#
_entry.id   AF-A0A1H7WUV4-F1
#
_cell.length_a   1.000
_cell.length_b   1.000
_cell.length_c   1.000
_cell.angle_alpha   90.00
_cell.angle_beta   90.00
_cell.angle_gamma   90.00
#
_symmetry.space_group_name_H-M   'P 1'
#
loop_
_entity.id
_entity.type
_entity.pdbx_description
1 polymer ?
#
loop_
_entity_poly.entity_id
_entity_poly.type
_entity_poly.pdbx_seq_one_letter_code
_entity_poly.pdbx_strand_id
1 'polypeptide(L)'
;MNSYGSSNSWTSQNWGPRSYSYWLVASLSLFMLFLGTNTFIQPEAAIQGFGLTLFHPSDTAIIYIKANRDLYIGLIIGALLLLRMRRVLIVLSILSIEMPIIDAILVLRSDGAAPASAWIHIGTVGYILVVTWILFREERSAQRTQKNSANINTMMK
;
A
#
# COMPACT_ATOMS: atom_id res chain seq x y z
N MET A 1 -12.97 -11.37 46.88
CA MET A 1 -12.65 -10.19 46.06
C MET A 1 -12.24 -10.70 44.68
N ASN A 2 -13.07 -10.42 43.68
CA ASN A 2 -12.97 -11.04 42.36
C ASN A 2 -11.69 -10.61 41.66
N SER A 3 -10.88 -11.61 41.28
CA SER A 3 -9.78 -11.45 40.33
C SER A 3 -10.40 -10.98 39.02
N TYR A 4 -10.21 -9.69 38.68
CA TYR A 4 -10.50 -9.19 37.36
C TYR A 4 -9.61 -9.95 36.39
N GLY A 5 -10.17 -11.00 35.79
CA GLY A 5 -9.54 -11.74 34.71
C GLY A 5 -9.07 -10.74 33.68
N SER A 6 -7.76 -10.73 33.44
CA SER A 6 -7.15 -10.07 32.30
C SER A 6 -7.80 -10.63 31.06
N SER A 7 -8.85 -9.97 30.58
CA SER A 7 -9.43 -10.24 29.28
C SER A 7 -8.35 -9.87 28.29
N ASN A 8 -7.55 -10.86 27.90
CA ASN A 8 -6.61 -10.76 26.79
C ASN A 8 -7.42 -10.27 25.60
N SER A 9 -7.37 -8.96 25.38
CA SER A 9 -8.00 -8.31 24.26
C SER A 9 -7.36 -8.94 23.04
N TRP A 10 -8.13 -9.79 22.35
CA TRP A 10 -7.82 -10.34 21.03
C TRP A 10 -7.72 -9.19 20.05
N THR A 11 -6.63 -8.44 20.19
CA THR A 11 -6.22 -7.37 19.32
C THR A 11 -5.78 -8.00 18.01
N SER A 12 -5.76 -7.20 16.96
CA SER A 12 -5.26 -7.50 15.61
C SER A 12 -3.80 -8.01 15.53
N GLN A 13 -3.19 -8.45 16.64
CA GLN A 13 -1.77 -8.79 16.79
C GLN A 13 -1.29 -10.03 16.04
N ASN A 14 -2.20 -10.91 15.56
CA ASN A 14 -1.79 -12.14 14.89
C ASN A 14 -1.50 -11.98 13.39
N TRP A 15 -1.72 -10.79 12.81
CA TRP A 15 -1.29 -10.53 11.43
C TRP A 15 0.21 -10.22 11.40
N GLY A 16 0.96 -10.92 10.55
CA GLY A 16 2.43 -10.86 10.55
C GLY A 16 3.05 -11.70 9.44
N PRO A 17 4.37 -11.98 9.50
CA PRO A 17 5.13 -12.59 8.39
C PRO A 17 4.69 -13.98 7.94
N ARG A 18 3.80 -14.65 8.68
CA ARG A 18 3.20 -15.94 8.28
C ARG A 18 2.02 -15.77 7.30
N SER A 19 1.48 -14.56 7.16
CA SER A 19 0.38 -14.28 6.21
C SER A 19 0.94 -13.82 4.87
N TYR A 20 0.31 -14.27 3.79
CA TYR A 20 0.60 -13.82 2.44
C TYR A 20 0.36 -12.32 2.26
N SER A 21 -0.69 -11.78 2.88
CA SER A 21 -1.02 -10.36 2.75
C SER A 21 0.03 -9.45 3.39
N TYR A 22 0.76 -9.95 4.40
CA TYR A 22 1.90 -9.24 4.99
C TYR A 22 3.01 -9.02 3.95
N TRP A 23 3.37 -10.06 3.21
CA TRP A 23 4.40 -9.97 2.18
C TRP A 23 3.97 -9.18 0.95
N LEU A 24 2.69 -9.24 0.59
CA LEU A 24 2.14 -8.38 -0.47
C LEU A 24 2.29 -6.89 -0.10
N VAL A 25 1.86 -6.51 1.11
CA VAL A 25 2.05 -5.13 1.60
C VAL A 25 3.54 -4.77 1.72
N ALA A 26 4.38 -5.69 2.19
CA ALA A 26 5.84 -5.49 2.25
C ALA A 26 6.41 -5.18 0.88
N SER A 27 6.02 -5.94 -0.15
CA SER A 27 6.48 -5.70 -1.52
C SER A 27 6.01 -4.36 -2.06
N LEU A 28 4.80 -3.91 -1.72
CA LEU A 28 4.33 -2.56 -2.09
C LEU A 28 5.15 -1.46 -1.42
N SER A 29 5.45 -1.60 -0.12
CA SER A 29 6.31 -0.66 0.61
C SER A 29 7.72 -0.61 0.01
N LEU A 30 8.35 -1.77 -0.20
CA LEU A 30 9.69 -1.86 -0.78
C LEU A 30 9.74 -1.30 -2.21
N PHE A 31 8.72 -1.56 -3.01
CA PHE A 31 8.63 -1.03 -4.36
C PHE A 31 8.53 0.51 -4.36
N MET A 32 7.73 1.10 -3.48
CA MET A 32 7.63 2.56 -3.34
C MET A 32 8.95 3.19 -2.86
N LEU A 33 9.63 2.55 -1.88
CA LEU A 33 10.94 2.99 -1.41
C LEU A 33 11.98 2.94 -2.54
N PHE A 34 11.96 1.86 -3.32
CA PHE A 34 12.82 1.70 -4.49
C PHE A 34 12.54 2.78 -5.53
N LEU A 35 11.28 3.02 -5.91
CA LEU A 35 10.91 4.04 -6.88
C LEU A 35 11.36 5.43 -6.45
N GLY A 36 11.07 5.82 -5.20
CA GLY A 36 11.49 7.12 -4.67
C GLY A 36 13.01 7.27 -4.68
N THR A 37 13.73 6.29 -4.13
CA THR A 37 15.21 6.31 -4.06
C THR A 37 15.84 6.32 -5.44
N ASN A 38 15.39 5.45 -6.35
CA ASN A 38 15.89 5.37 -7.72
C ASN A 38 15.66 6.68 -8.47
N THR A 39 14.49 7.31 -8.29
CA THR A 39 14.18 8.60 -8.93
C THR A 39 15.04 9.73 -8.38
N PHE A 40 15.42 9.70 -7.10
CA PHE A 40 16.41 10.66 -6.57
C PHE A 40 17.80 10.48 -7.19
N ILE A 41 18.24 9.25 -7.41
CA ILE A 41 19.58 8.95 -7.94
C ILE A 41 19.62 9.19 -9.45
N GLN A 42 18.58 8.80 -10.19
CA GLN A 42 18.53 8.80 -11.65
C GLN A 42 17.17 9.35 -12.15
N PRO A 43 16.90 10.66 -11.99
CA PRO A 43 15.59 11.24 -12.31
C PRO A 43 15.19 11.08 -13.78
N GLU A 44 16.14 11.27 -14.70
CA GLU A 44 15.90 11.15 -16.15
C GLU A 44 15.60 9.71 -16.57
N ALA A 45 16.35 8.73 -16.07
CA ALA A 45 16.09 7.33 -16.36
C ALA A 45 14.76 6.86 -15.74
N ALA A 46 14.45 7.33 -14.54
CA ALA A 46 13.20 7.00 -13.86
C ALA A 46 11.97 7.50 -14.64
N ILE A 47 11.95 8.77 -15.06
CA ILE A 47 10.80 9.34 -15.76
C ILE A 47 10.58 8.69 -17.14
N GLN A 48 11.67 8.36 -17.85
CA GLN A 48 11.60 7.58 -19.09
C GLN A 48 11.02 6.18 -18.85
N GLY A 49 11.38 5.52 -17.75
CA GLY A 49 10.80 4.25 -17.34
C GLY A 49 9.30 4.32 -17.03
N PHE A 50 8.80 5.48 -16.60
CA PHE A 50 7.37 5.77 -16.46
C PHE A 50 6.68 6.08 -17.81
N GLY A 51 7.43 6.12 -18.91
CA GLY A 51 6.92 6.45 -20.24
C GLY A 51 6.72 7.95 -20.47
N LEU A 52 7.38 8.80 -19.68
CA LEU A 52 7.32 10.26 -19.78
C LEU A 52 8.69 10.81 -20.19
N THR A 53 8.69 11.98 -20.85
CA THR A 53 9.91 12.64 -21.33
C THR A 53 10.10 13.97 -20.61
N LEU A 54 11.36 14.34 -20.34
CA LEU A 54 11.70 15.69 -19.87
C LEU A 54 11.91 16.60 -21.06
N PHE A 55 11.31 17.79 -21.01
CA PHE A 55 11.44 18.79 -22.07
C PHE A 55 12.45 19.86 -21.69
N HIS A 56 12.56 20.17 -20.39
CA HIS A 56 13.51 21.15 -19.89
C HIS A 56 14.22 20.69 -18.62
N PRO A 57 15.48 21.11 -18.39
CA PRO A 57 16.22 20.79 -17.17
C PRO A 57 15.51 21.22 -15.87
N SER A 58 14.70 22.29 -15.94
CA SER A 58 13.88 22.78 -14.82
C SER A 58 12.81 21.79 -14.35
N ASP A 59 12.39 20.86 -15.20
CA ASP A 59 11.35 19.87 -14.91
C ASP A 59 11.82 18.85 -13.87
N THR A 60 13.14 18.71 -13.70
CA THR A 60 13.77 17.82 -12.71
C THR A 60 13.32 18.12 -11.28
N ALA A 61 13.02 19.38 -10.95
CA ALA A 61 12.51 19.73 -9.62
C ALA A 61 11.17 19.05 -9.31
N ILE A 62 10.28 18.95 -10.31
CA ILE A 62 8.99 18.27 -10.18
C ILE A 62 9.19 16.76 -10.02
N ILE A 63 10.19 16.19 -10.71
CA ILE A 63 10.57 14.78 -10.53
C ILE A 63 11.03 14.51 -9.10
N TYR A 64 11.84 15.39 -8.51
CA TYR A 64 12.27 15.22 -7.12
C TYR A 64 11.13 15.34 -6.11
N ILE A 65 10.12 16.18 -6.37
CA ILE A 65 8.90 16.23 -5.56
C ILE A 65 8.16 14.89 -5.63
N LYS A 66 8.03 14.29 -6.81
CA LYS A 66 7.46 12.95 -6.99
C LYS A 66 8.29 11.90 -6.23
N ALA A 67 9.62 11.94 -6.36
CA ALA A 67 10.52 11.01 -5.69
C ALA A 67 10.35 11.04 -4.16
N ASN A 68 10.27 12.24 -3.59
CA ASN A 68 10.02 12.44 -2.16
C ASN A 68 8.68 11.82 -1.73
N ARG A 69 7.63 12.05 -2.51
CA ARG A 69 6.29 11.53 -2.23
C ARG A 69 6.27 9.99 -2.24
N ASP A 70 6.87 9.39 -3.26
CA ASP A 70 6.91 7.93 -3.39
C ASP A 70 7.72 7.30 -2.24
N LEU A 71 8.85 7.89 -1.88
CA LEU A 71 9.66 7.48 -0.72
C LEU A 71 8.86 7.60 0.59
N TYR A 72 8.18 8.73 0.80
CA TYR A 72 7.38 8.98 2.00
C TYR A 72 6.23 7.97 2.14
N ILE A 73 5.52 7.67 1.05
CA ILE A 73 4.46 6.66 1.04
C ILE A 73 5.03 5.28 1.37
N GLY A 74 6.16 4.91 0.77
CA GLY A 74 6.85 3.66 1.07
C GLY A 74 7.18 3.52 2.56
N LEU A 75 7.67 4.60 3.18
CA LEU A 75 7.97 4.66 4.62
C LEU A 75 6.71 4.53 5.48
N ILE A 76 5.60 5.22 5.14
CA ILE A 76 4.33 5.08 5.87
C ILE A 76 3.82 3.65 5.81
N ILE A 77 3.77 3.05 4.62
CA ILE A 77 3.27 1.68 4.45
C ILE A 77 4.16 0.72 5.24
N GLY A 78 5.48 0.89 5.18
CA GLY A 78 6.44 0.07 5.94
C GLY A 78 6.26 0.20 7.45
N ALA A 79 6.10 1.42 7.95
CA ALA A 79 5.84 1.67 9.37
C ALA A 79 4.52 1.03 9.83
N LEU A 80 3.42 1.23 9.09
CA LEU A 80 2.12 0.63 9.41
C LEU A 80 2.15 -0.91 9.34
N LEU A 81 2.92 -1.47 8.41
CA LEU A 81 3.16 -2.91 8.31
C LEU A 81 3.88 -3.45 9.55
N LEU A 82 4.97 -2.80 9.97
CA LEU A 82 5.73 -3.18 11.17
C LEU A 82 4.91 -3.05 12.45
N LEU A 83 4.07 -2.00 12.52
CA LEU A 83 3.11 -1.79 13.62
C LEU A 83 1.86 -2.69 13.51
N ARG A 84 1.74 -3.50 12.45
CA ARG A 84 0.63 -4.43 12.19
C ARG A 84 -0.74 -3.75 12.16
N MET A 85 -0.80 -2.51 11.68
CA MET A 85 -2.01 -1.69 11.62
C MET A 85 -2.85 -2.03 10.37
N ARG A 86 -3.31 -3.27 10.25
CA ARG A 86 -4.00 -3.80 9.06
C ARG A 86 -5.19 -2.96 8.59
N ARG A 87 -6.01 -2.43 9.51
CA ARG A 87 -7.17 -1.60 9.16
C ARG A 87 -6.76 -0.29 8.47
N VAL A 88 -5.70 0.34 8.97
CA VAL A 88 -5.18 1.58 8.37
C VAL A 88 -4.58 1.29 7.00
N LEU A 89 -3.88 0.17 6.86
CA LEU A 89 -3.37 -0.28 5.55
C LEU A 89 -4.48 -0.51 4.53
N ILE A 90 -5.62 -1.09 4.91
CA ILE A 90 -6.77 -1.26 4.00
C ILE A 90 -7.25 0.10 3.47
N VAL A 91 -7.47 1.06 4.37
CA VAL A 91 -7.93 2.41 3.99
C VAL A 91 -6.90 3.11 3.12
N LEU A 92 -5.63 3.06 3.52
CA LEU A 92 -4.53 3.65 2.77
C LEU A 92 -4.41 3.03 1.38
N SER A 93 -4.52 1.70 1.25
CA SER A 93 -4.48 1.02 -0.04
C SER A 93 -5.61 1.46 -0.97
N ILE A 94 -6.85 1.59 -0.46
CA ILE A 94 -7.98 2.09 -1.25
C ILE A 94 -7.71 3.49 -1.77
N LEU A 95 -7.29 4.42 -0.89
CA LEU A 95 -6.99 5.79 -1.29
C LEU A 95 -5.82 5.85 -2.28
N SER A 96 -4.82 4.99 -2.10
CA SER A 96 -3.63 4.98 -2.95
C SER A 96 -3.88 4.55 -4.39
N ILE A 97 -5.03 3.93 -4.70
CA ILE A 97 -5.40 3.53 -6.08
C ILE A 97 -5.51 4.75 -7.00
N GLU A 98 -5.87 5.92 -6.46
CA GLU A 98 -5.96 7.15 -7.23
C GLU A 98 -4.63 7.53 -7.88
N MET A 99 -3.50 7.31 -7.21
CA MET A 99 -2.16 7.63 -7.75
C MET A 99 -1.86 6.95 -9.09
N PRO A 100 -1.85 5.61 -9.22
CA PRO A 100 -1.59 4.97 -10.50
C PRO A 100 -2.70 5.20 -11.54
N ILE A 101 -3.94 5.53 -11.14
CA ILE A 101 -4.98 5.95 -12.11
C ILE A 101 -4.57 7.28 -12.74
N ILE A 102 -4.21 8.27 -11.92
CA ILE A 102 -3.78 9.58 -12.42
C ILE A 102 -2.50 9.44 -13.25
N ASP A 103 -1.54 8.64 -12.80
CA ASP A 103 -0.31 8.41 -13.55
C ASP A 103 -0.59 7.78 -14.93
N ALA A 104 -1.50 6.80 -15.03
CA ALA A 104 -1.92 6.23 -16.31
C ALA A 104 -2.54 7.29 -17.23
N ILE A 105 -3.41 8.16 -16.69
CA ILE A 105 -4.04 9.25 -17.44
C ILE A 105 -2.97 10.23 -17.94
N LEU A 106 -1.98 10.57 -17.11
CA LEU A 106 -0.90 11.47 -17.48
C LEU A 106 -0.04 10.88 -18.61
N VAL A 107 0.32 9.60 -18.54
CA VAL A 107 1.07 8.92 -19.61
C VAL A 107 0.28 8.91 -20.92
N LEU A 108 -1.03 8.66 -20.87
CA LEU A 108 -1.87 8.62 -22.06
C LEU A 108 -2.13 9.99 -22.69
N ARG A 109 -1.99 11.08 -21.92
CA ARG A 109 -2.29 12.45 -22.37
C ARG A 109 -1.07 13.31 -22.64
N SER A 110 0.10 12.90 -22.20
CA SER A 110 1.32 13.69 -22.35
C SER A 110 1.89 13.53 -23.76
N ASP A 111 2.23 14.64 -24.39
CA ASP A 111 2.97 14.64 -25.65
C ASP A 111 4.34 14.01 -25.45
N GLY A 112 4.83 13.27 -26.45
CA GLY A 112 6.13 12.59 -26.37
C GLY A 112 6.22 11.46 -25.34
N ALA A 113 5.11 11.06 -24.73
CA ALA A 113 5.02 9.89 -23.88
C ALA A 113 4.98 8.59 -24.70
N ALA A 114 5.27 7.46 -24.05
CA ALA A 114 5.04 6.13 -24.59
C ALA A 114 3.70 5.59 -24.06
N PRO A 115 2.58 5.68 -24.81
CA PRO A 115 1.24 5.36 -24.27
C PRO A 115 1.13 3.90 -23.82
N ALA A 116 1.93 3.01 -24.42
CA ALA A 116 2.03 1.62 -24.00
C ALA A 116 2.39 1.52 -22.52
N SER A 117 3.29 2.35 -21.98
CA SER A 117 3.72 2.32 -20.58
C SER A 117 2.59 2.52 -19.57
N ALA A 118 1.42 3.03 -20.00
CA ALA A 118 0.20 3.08 -19.18
C ALA A 118 -0.21 1.70 -18.63
N TRP A 119 0.16 0.59 -19.29
CA TRP A 119 -0.15 -0.76 -18.82
C TRP A 119 0.45 -1.06 -17.44
N ILE A 120 1.63 -0.50 -17.12
CA ILE A 120 2.31 -0.71 -15.83
C ILE A 120 1.46 -0.11 -14.70
N HIS A 121 0.87 1.05 -14.96
CA HIS A 121 -0.02 1.73 -14.02
C HIS A 121 -1.34 0.98 -13.84
N ILE A 122 -1.94 0.52 -14.93
CA ILE A 122 -3.16 -0.31 -14.88
C ILE A 122 -2.89 -1.62 -14.11
N GLY A 123 -1.73 -2.26 -14.34
CA GLY A 123 -1.28 -3.43 -13.60
C GLY A 123 -1.13 -3.12 -12.10
N THR A 124 -0.59 -1.95 -11.76
CA THR A 124 -0.45 -1.49 -10.38
C THR A 124 -1.81 -1.29 -9.70
N VAL A 125 -2.79 -0.70 -10.39
CA VAL A 125 -4.18 -0.60 -9.91
C VAL A 125 -4.73 -1.99 -9.59
N GLY A 126 -4.61 -2.94 -10.53
CA GLY A 126 -5.05 -4.32 -10.34
C GLY A 126 -4.39 -4.99 -9.14
N TYR A 127 -3.08 -4.80 -9.00
CA TYR A 127 -2.32 -5.31 -7.86
C TYR A 127 -2.83 -4.76 -6.53
N ILE A 128 -2.96 -3.43 -6.40
CA ILE A 128 -3.44 -2.80 -5.16
C ILE A 128 -4.86 -3.25 -4.82
N LEU A 129 -5.74 -3.41 -5.81
CA LEU A 129 -7.09 -3.94 -5.61
C LEU A 129 -7.07 -5.36 -5.02
N VAL A 130 -6.21 -6.24 -5.56
CA VAL A 130 -6.04 -7.61 -5.05
C VAL A 130 -5.51 -7.59 -3.62
N VAL A 131 -4.46 -6.80 -3.33
CA VAL A 131 -3.90 -6.67 -1.97
C VAL A 131 -4.96 -6.17 -0.99
N THR A 132 -5.66 -5.11 -1.34
CA THR A 132 -6.73 -4.51 -0.54
C THR A 132 -7.84 -5.52 -0.25
N TRP A 133 -8.29 -6.26 -1.27
CA TRP A 133 -9.32 -7.28 -1.15
C TRP A 133 -8.91 -8.39 -0.18
N ILE A 134 -7.68 -8.88 -0.29
CA ILE A 134 -7.14 -9.92 0.61
C ILE A 134 -7.09 -9.40 2.05
N LEU A 135 -6.53 -8.20 2.28
CA LEU A 135 -6.46 -7.59 3.61
C LEU A 135 -7.85 -7.45 4.22
N PHE A 136 -8.83 -6.98 3.44
CA PHE A 136 -10.21 -6.83 3.87
C PHE A 136 -10.86 -8.18 4.24
N ARG A 137 -10.66 -9.21 3.42
CA ARG A 137 -11.19 -10.56 3.68
C ARG A 137 -10.62 -11.15 4.97
N GLU A 138 -9.31 -11.01 5.19
CA GLU A 138 -8.66 -11.49 6.41
C GLU A 138 -9.12 -10.72 7.66
N GLU A 139 -9.34 -9.41 7.54
CA GLU A 139 -9.88 -8.57 8.62
C GLU A 139 -11.30 -8.98 8.99
N ARG A 140 -12.18 -9.20 8.00
CA ARG A 140 -13.55 -9.69 8.22
C ARG A 140 -13.57 -11.08 8.88
N SER A 141 -12.66 -11.97 8.48
CA SER A 141 -12.56 -13.31 9.04
C SER A 141 -12.15 -13.27 10.52
N ALA A 142 -11.15 -12.45 10.85
CA ALA A 142 -10.71 -12.27 12.23
C ALA A 142 -11.82 -11.71 13.14
N GLN A 143 -12.56 -10.70 12.66
CA GLN A 143 -13.69 -10.13 13.41
C GLN A 143 -14.81 -11.13 13.67
N ARG A 144 -15.13 -11.99 12.68
CA ARG A 144 -16.14 -13.05 12.83
C ARG A 144 -15.75 -14.07 13.89
N THR A 145 -14.51 -14.54 13.87
CA THR A 145 -14.02 -15.50 14.87
C THR A 145 -14.09 -14.91 16.28
N GLN A 146 -13.65 -13.65 16.45
CA GLN A 146 -13.73 -12.97 17.74
C GLN A 146 -15.16 -12.84 18.26
N LYS A 147 -16.11 -12.47 17.38
CA LYS A 147 -17.54 -12.37 17.73
C LYS A 147 -18.12 -13.71 18.17
N ASN A 148 -17.80 -14.80 17.46
CA ASN A 148 -18.31 -16.13 17.79
C ASN A 148 -17.80 -16.62 19.15
N SER A 149 -16.50 -16.43 19.45
CA SER A 149 -15.92 -16.79 20.75
C SER A 149 -16.57 -16.00 21.91
N ALA A 150 -16.86 -14.71 21.71
CA ALA A 150 -17.55 -13.89 22.70
C ALA A 150 -18.97 -14.38 22.99
N ASN A 151 -19.72 -14.81 21.96
CA ASN A 151 -21.07 -15.36 22.11
C ASN A 151 -21.06 -16.68 22.89
N ILE A 152 -20.14 -17.60 22.57
CA ILE A 152 -20.01 -18.89 23.28
C ILE A 152 -19.75 -18.66 24.77
N ASN A 153 -18.81 -17.77 25.11
CA ASN A 153 -18.49 -17.44 26.50
C ASN A 153 -19.68 -16.82 27.27
N THR A 154 -20.62 -16.20 26.56
CA THR A 154 -21.84 -15.63 27.15
C THR A 154 -22.89 -16.70 27.42
N MET A 155 -23.00 -17.72 26.56
CA MET A 155 -23.93 -18.85 26.75
C MET A 155 -23.53 -19.81 27.87
N MET A 156 -22.23 -19.87 28.20
CA MET A 156 -21.69 -20.76 29.25
C MET A 156 -21.73 -20.15 30.67
N LYS A 157 -22.19 -18.91 30.80
CA LYS A 157 -22.38 -18.21 32.09
C LYS A 157 -23.84 -18.19 32.47
#